data_AF-A0A382ZTH1-F1
#
_entry.id   AF-A0A382ZTH1-F1
#
_cell.length_a   1.000
_cell.length_b   1.000
_cell.length_c   1.000
_cell.angle_alpha   90.00
_cell.angle_beta   90.00
_cell.angle_gamma   90.00
#
_symmetry.space_group_name_H-M   'P 1'
#
loop_
_entity.id
_entity.type
_entity.pdbx_description
1 polymer ?
#
loop_
_entity_poly.entity_id
_entity_poly.type
_entity_poly.pdbx_seq_one_letter_code
_entity_poly.pdbx_strand_id
1 'polypeptide(L)'
;VTALLRDEDGLVTGVVANGEKLESRLGVVLAAGDYANNPEMIAKHKGDRFAAVEGINPHATGDGHRLAEGVGAHTLNMDVTYGPELRFAPPPGKTVQQLLPAGGPLAKLMGWCLPLVPSFVMNALIRRLLVTWQHPENALFDDGAILVNQEGKRFCKETEWPDREIAIANQPGKHAYVLMDERLTERYSAWPHFISTAPKIAYAYVKDYLQLRPDVAASGSLDEVAAKRNLPAEALRATVEASDLKGDEWTLLGP
;
A
#
# COMPACT_ATOMS: atom_id res chain seq x y z
N VAL A 1 9.31 2.69 -25.07
CA VAL A 1 10.36 1.96 -25.81
C VAL A 1 9.85 0.57 -26.10
N THR A 2 9.99 0.06 -27.32
CA THR A 2 9.41 -1.24 -27.74
C THR A 2 10.45 -2.27 -28.16
N ALA A 3 11.68 -1.85 -28.49
CA ALA A 3 12.76 -2.76 -28.82
C ALA A 3 14.14 -2.13 -28.55
N LEU A 4 15.15 -2.97 -28.37
CA LEU A 4 16.56 -2.61 -28.42
C LEU A 4 17.09 -2.91 -29.84
N LEU A 5 17.84 -1.97 -30.41
CA LEU A 5 18.51 -2.15 -31.70
C LEU A 5 19.83 -2.88 -31.49
N ARG A 6 20.18 -3.79 -32.40
CA ARG A 6 21.44 -4.54 -32.38
C ARG A 6 22.12 -4.48 -33.75
N ASP A 7 23.45 -4.50 -33.76
CA ASP A 7 24.23 -4.75 -34.98
C ASP A 7 24.41 -6.26 -35.25
N GLU A 8 25.20 -6.59 -36.28
CA GLU A 8 25.47 -7.97 -36.70
C GLU A 8 26.25 -8.78 -35.66
N ASP A 9 27.05 -8.12 -34.82
CA ASP A 9 27.81 -8.72 -33.72
C ASP A 9 26.96 -8.84 -32.43
N GLY A 10 25.72 -8.34 -32.45
CA GLY A 10 24.76 -8.40 -31.34
C GLY A 10 24.91 -7.28 -30.32
N LEU A 11 25.74 -6.26 -30.56
CA LEU A 11 25.91 -5.11 -29.68
C LEU A 11 24.68 -4.20 -29.73
N VAL A 12 24.25 -3.69 -28.57
CA VAL A 12 23.13 -2.76 -28.49
C VAL A 12 23.54 -1.38 -29.01
N THR A 13 22.94 -0.96 -30.12
CA THR A 13 23.26 0.30 -30.81
C THR A 13 22.22 1.40 -30.60
N GLY A 14 21.11 1.10 -29.94
CA GLY A 14 20.03 2.06 -29.77
C GLY A 14 18.71 1.44 -29.34
N VAL A 15 17.62 2.16 -29.54
CA VAL A 15 16.26 1.74 -29.16
C VAL A 15 15.23 2.11 -30.23
N VAL A 16 14.09 1.43 -30.20
CA VAL A 16 12.87 1.90 -30.86
C VAL A 16 11.97 2.56 -29.82
N ALA A 17 11.71 3.86 -29.99
CA ALA A 17 10.85 4.65 -29.11
C ALA A 17 9.79 5.36 -29.95
N ASN A 18 8.51 5.20 -29.57
CA ASN A 18 7.37 5.78 -30.30
C ASN A 18 7.34 5.49 -31.81
N GLY A 19 7.86 4.31 -32.21
CA GLY A 19 7.96 3.91 -33.61
C GLY A 19 9.21 4.41 -34.35
N GLU A 20 10.03 5.26 -33.72
CA GLU A 20 11.25 5.79 -34.29
C GLU A 20 12.49 5.07 -33.78
N LYS A 21 13.50 4.92 -34.64
CA LYS A 21 14.82 4.40 -34.28
C LYS A 21 15.67 5.53 -33.73
N LEU A 22 16.17 5.35 -32.51
CA LEU A 22 17.10 6.25 -31.86
C LEU A 22 18.43 5.52 -31.64
N GLU A 23 19.47 5.98 -32.30
CA GLU A 23 20.82 5.43 -32.15
C GLU A 23 21.51 6.01 -30.91
N SER A 24 22.34 5.20 -30.26
CA SER A 24 23.19 5.60 -29.15
C SER A 24 24.65 5.41 -29.52
N ARG A 25 25.48 6.41 -29.21
CA ARG A 25 26.93 6.36 -29.43
C ARG A 25 27.67 5.52 -28.39
N LEU A 26 27.10 5.37 -27.18
CA LEU A 26 27.79 4.76 -26.03
C LEU A 26 27.06 3.52 -25.50
N GLY A 27 25.74 3.56 -25.45
CA GLY A 27 24.95 2.47 -24.90
C GLY A 27 23.56 2.91 -24.45
N VAL A 28 22.79 1.94 -23.97
CA VAL A 28 21.41 2.12 -23.51
C VAL A 28 21.33 1.70 -22.04
N VAL A 29 20.76 2.56 -21.20
CA VAL A 29 20.50 2.26 -19.79
C VAL A 29 19.02 1.92 -19.61
N LEU A 30 18.73 0.70 -19.16
CA LEU A 30 17.38 0.31 -18.78
C LEU A 30 17.11 0.74 -17.33
N ALA A 31 16.23 1.71 -17.15
CA ALA A 31 15.79 2.22 -15.85
C ALA A 31 14.25 2.13 -15.72
N ALA A 32 13.68 1.00 -16.15
CA ALA A 32 12.23 0.83 -16.34
C ALA A 32 11.47 0.31 -15.10
N GLY A 33 12.13 0.21 -13.94
CA GLY A 33 11.52 -0.31 -12.71
C GLY A 33 11.30 -1.82 -12.72
N ASP A 34 10.37 -2.30 -11.89
CA ASP A 34 10.07 -3.70 -11.65
C ASP A 34 8.79 -4.19 -12.39
N TYR A 35 8.30 -5.39 -12.01
CA TYR A 35 7.12 -6.05 -12.58
C TYR A 35 6.04 -6.39 -11.53
N ALA A 36 6.04 -5.72 -10.38
CA ALA A 36 5.14 -6.04 -9.27
C ALA A 36 3.64 -5.92 -9.61
N ASN A 37 3.29 -5.15 -10.65
CA ASN A 37 1.93 -5.01 -11.15
C ASN A 37 1.67 -5.81 -12.45
N ASN A 38 2.52 -6.79 -12.78
CA ASN A 38 2.32 -7.70 -13.90
C ASN A 38 1.89 -9.10 -13.40
N PRO A 39 0.59 -9.45 -13.49
CA PRO A 39 0.08 -10.71 -12.95
C PRO A 39 0.67 -11.93 -13.66
N GLU A 40 0.96 -11.85 -14.96
CA GLU A 40 1.55 -12.95 -15.73
C GLU A 40 3.00 -13.22 -15.31
N MET A 41 3.80 -12.17 -15.13
CA MET A 41 5.18 -12.32 -14.64
C MET A 41 5.22 -12.76 -13.19
N ILE A 42 4.32 -12.26 -12.33
CA ILE A 42 4.19 -12.70 -10.94
C ILE A 42 3.79 -14.18 -10.88
N ALA A 43 2.80 -14.60 -11.65
CA ALA A 43 2.39 -16.01 -11.76
C ALA A 43 3.57 -16.89 -12.18
N LYS A 44 4.26 -16.51 -13.26
CA LYS A 44 5.38 -17.26 -13.84
C LYS A 44 6.55 -17.41 -12.86
N HIS A 45 6.90 -16.37 -12.12
CA HIS A 45 8.15 -16.35 -11.35
C HIS A 45 7.96 -16.51 -9.84
N LYS A 46 6.87 -16.02 -9.26
CA LYS A 46 6.57 -16.12 -7.82
C LYS A 46 5.47 -17.16 -7.51
N GLY A 47 4.60 -17.43 -8.48
CA GLY A 47 3.55 -18.45 -8.41
C GLY A 47 2.13 -17.88 -8.52
N ASP A 48 1.22 -18.67 -9.09
CA ASP A 48 -0.15 -18.27 -9.45
C ASP A 48 -0.95 -17.67 -8.31
N ARG A 49 -0.74 -18.16 -7.08
CA ARG A 49 -1.48 -17.66 -5.90
C ARG A 49 -1.24 -16.18 -5.59
N PHE A 50 -0.16 -15.58 -6.13
CA PHE A 50 0.16 -14.16 -5.95
C PHE A 50 -0.35 -13.29 -7.12
N ALA A 51 -0.84 -13.87 -8.21
CA ALA A 51 -1.21 -13.12 -9.42
C ALA A 51 -2.36 -12.12 -9.21
N ALA A 52 -3.19 -12.33 -8.18
CA ALA A 52 -4.26 -11.40 -7.84
C ALA A 52 -3.78 -10.15 -7.08
N VAL A 53 -2.60 -10.19 -6.48
CA VAL A 53 -2.01 -9.08 -5.71
C VAL A 53 -1.59 -7.97 -6.66
N GLU A 54 -2.07 -6.76 -6.40
CA GLU A 54 -1.76 -5.59 -7.23
C GLU A 54 -0.53 -4.86 -6.70
N GLY A 55 0.27 -4.35 -7.64
CA GLY A 55 1.41 -3.51 -7.32
C GLY A 55 0.97 -2.08 -7.03
N ILE A 56 1.70 -1.41 -6.14
CA ILE A 56 1.43 -0.01 -5.76
C ILE A 56 1.57 0.92 -6.97
N ASN A 57 2.60 0.67 -7.79
CA ASN A 57 2.81 1.40 -9.03
C ASN A 57 2.12 0.65 -10.16
N PRO A 58 1.02 1.19 -10.74
CA PRO A 58 0.29 0.51 -11.81
C PRO A 58 1.15 0.33 -13.08
N HIS A 59 2.22 1.12 -13.24
CA HIS A 59 3.13 1.07 -14.37
C HIS A 59 4.30 0.10 -14.19
N ALA A 60 4.39 -0.60 -13.06
CA ALA A 60 5.41 -1.61 -12.81
C ALA A 60 5.07 -2.93 -13.53
N THR A 61 5.18 -2.92 -14.86
CA THR A 61 4.70 -4.00 -15.76
C THR A 61 5.83 -4.90 -16.29
N GLY A 62 7.08 -4.67 -15.87
CA GLY A 62 8.22 -5.48 -16.28
C GLY A 62 8.70 -5.24 -17.72
N ASP A 63 8.36 -4.09 -18.32
CA ASP A 63 8.73 -3.78 -19.71
C ASP A 63 10.26 -3.83 -19.93
N GLY A 64 11.04 -3.34 -18.96
CA GLY A 64 12.51 -3.42 -19.01
C GLY A 64 13.05 -4.84 -19.01
N HIS A 65 12.45 -5.73 -18.20
CA HIS A 65 12.83 -7.14 -18.16
C HIS A 65 12.59 -7.80 -19.52
N ARG A 66 11.40 -7.58 -20.13
CA ARG A 66 11.07 -8.12 -21.45
C ARG A 66 11.98 -7.58 -22.56
N LEU A 67 12.34 -6.29 -22.51
CA LEU A 67 13.31 -5.70 -23.45
C LEU A 67 14.69 -6.35 -23.33
N ALA A 68 15.16 -6.59 -22.10
CA ALA A 68 16.45 -7.22 -21.85
C ALA A 68 16.47 -8.70 -22.29
N GLU A 69 15.44 -9.47 -21.92
CA GLU A 69 15.29 -10.87 -22.33
C GLU A 69 15.22 -11.00 -23.86
N GLY A 70 14.54 -10.06 -24.53
CA GLY A 70 14.43 -10.02 -25.99
C GLY A 70 15.77 -9.88 -26.74
N VAL A 71 16.82 -9.42 -26.05
CA VAL A 71 18.19 -9.38 -26.60
C VAL A 71 19.12 -10.45 -26.03
N GLY A 72 18.58 -11.41 -25.27
CA GLY A 72 19.34 -12.53 -24.71
C GLY A 72 19.91 -12.28 -23.31
N ALA A 73 19.46 -11.23 -22.61
CA ALA A 73 19.86 -11.05 -21.22
C ALA A 73 19.25 -12.15 -20.32
N HIS A 74 20.02 -12.60 -19.34
CA HIS A 74 19.54 -13.50 -18.30
C HIS A 74 18.93 -12.70 -17.14
N THR A 75 17.75 -13.11 -16.69
CA THR A 75 17.12 -12.59 -15.48
C THR A 75 17.51 -13.45 -14.27
N LEU A 76 17.74 -12.80 -13.12
CA LEU A 76 18.13 -13.45 -11.87
C LEU A 76 17.16 -13.05 -10.77
N ASN A 77 16.83 -13.98 -9.86
CA ASN A 77 15.99 -13.76 -8.67
C ASN A 77 14.60 -13.18 -8.99
N MET A 78 14.00 -13.57 -10.11
CA MET A 78 12.66 -13.10 -10.52
C MET A 78 11.53 -13.62 -9.59
N ASP A 79 11.82 -14.56 -8.71
CA ASP A 79 10.92 -15.02 -7.65
C ASP A 79 10.94 -14.09 -6.43
N VAL A 80 12.02 -13.31 -6.26
CA VAL A 80 12.22 -12.43 -5.10
C VAL A 80 11.53 -11.09 -5.32
N THR A 81 10.25 -11.02 -4.99
CA THR A 81 9.52 -9.74 -4.92
C THR A 81 9.12 -9.42 -3.48
N TYR A 82 9.25 -8.15 -3.10
CA TYR A 82 8.84 -7.65 -1.79
C TYR A 82 7.30 -7.72 -1.62
N GLY A 83 6.83 -8.05 -0.42
CA GLY A 83 5.41 -8.23 -0.12
C GLY A 83 4.87 -9.64 -0.40
N PRO A 84 3.54 -9.84 -0.29
CA PRO A 84 2.50 -8.81 -0.21
C PRO A 84 2.40 -8.14 1.17
N GLU A 85 1.87 -6.92 1.20
CA GLU A 85 1.62 -6.15 2.43
C GLU A 85 0.26 -5.44 2.36
N LEU A 86 -0.37 -5.22 3.52
CA LEU A 86 -1.62 -4.47 3.65
C LEU A 86 -1.38 -2.97 3.58
N ARG A 87 -2.22 -2.24 2.85
CA ARG A 87 -2.19 -0.77 2.84
C ARG A 87 -3.59 -0.22 2.92
N PHE A 88 -3.75 0.87 3.67
CA PHE A 88 -4.98 1.65 3.56
C PHE A 88 -5.06 2.29 2.17
N ALA A 89 -6.28 2.41 1.65
CA ALA A 89 -6.52 3.10 0.40
C ALA A 89 -5.93 4.53 0.45
N PRO A 90 -5.35 5.02 -0.66
CA PRO A 90 -4.86 6.39 -0.72
C PRO A 90 -6.02 7.38 -0.56
N PRO A 91 -5.80 8.55 0.07
CA PRO A 91 -6.85 9.53 0.25
C PRO A 91 -7.38 10.04 -1.10
N PRO A 92 -8.68 10.39 -1.20
CA PRO A 92 -9.24 10.92 -2.44
C PRO A 92 -8.64 12.29 -2.77
N GLY A 93 -8.22 12.48 -4.02
CA GLY A 93 -7.73 13.76 -4.55
C GLY A 93 -6.21 13.97 -4.43
N LYS A 94 -5.77 15.21 -4.69
CA LYS A 94 -4.34 15.57 -4.63
C LYS A 94 -3.87 15.68 -3.19
N THR A 95 -2.85 14.92 -2.81
CA THR A 95 -2.21 15.02 -1.50
C THR A 95 -1.41 16.32 -1.36
N VAL A 96 -1.27 16.83 -0.13
CA VAL A 96 -0.48 18.05 0.17
C VAL A 96 0.96 17.96 -0.34
N GLN A 97 1.52 16.75 -0.43
CA GLN A 97 2.84 16.48 -1.02
C GLN A 97 2.94 16.93 -2.49
N GLN A 98 1.87 16.78 -3.26
CA GLN A 98 1.82 17.19 -4.66
C GLN A 98 1.70 18.71 -4.84
N LEU A 99 1.45 19.45 -3.75
CA LEU A 99 1.43 20.92 -3.74
C LEU A 99 2.80 21.51 -3.37
N LEU A 100 3.75 20.69 -2.91
CA LEU A 100 5.10 21.16 -2.58
C LEU A 100 5.90 21.36 -3.88
N PRO A 101 6.60 22.50 -4.03
CA PRO A 101 7.40 22.75 -5.22
C PRO A 101 8.54 21.74 -5.30
N ALA A 102 8.55 20.94 -6.38
CA ALA A 102 9.59 19.91 -6.61
C ALA A 102 10.96 20.50 -6.98
N GLY A 103 11.04 21.81 -7.25
CA GLY A 103 12.29 22.50 -7.58
C GLY A 103 12.13 24.01 -7.70
N GLY A 104 13.23 24.68 -8.03
CA GLY A 104 13.27 26.13 -8.29
C GLY A 104 13.50 27.01 -7.05
N PRO A 105 13.45 28.34 -7.22
CA PRO A 105 13.77 29.31 -6.15
C PRO A 105 12.87 29.17 -4.91
N LEU A 106 11.59 28.87 -5.12
CA LEU A 106 10.61 28.68 -4.03
C LEU A 106 10.93 27.46 -3.17
N ALA A 107 11.35 26.35 -3.79
CA ALA A 107 11.77 25.15 -3.05
C ALA A 107 13.02 25.40 -2.20
N LYS A 108 13.98 26.20 -2.71
CA LYS A 108 15.18 26.59 -1.95
C LYS A 108 14.83 27.46 -0.75
N LEU A 109 13.96 28.46 -0.94
CA LEU A 109 13.48 29.32 0.15
C LEU A 109 12.75 28.51 1.23
N MET A 110 11.86 27.62 0.82
CA MET A 110 11.14 26.72 1.73
C MET A 110 12.10 25.85 2.54
N GLY A 111 13.15 25.30 1.90
CA GLY A 111 14.19 24.54 2.59
C GLY A 111 14.98 25.36 3.61
N TRP A 112 15.24 26.63 3.33
CA TRP A 112 15.91 27.55 4.27
C TRP A 112 15.02 27.93 5.47
N CYS A 113 13.71 28.03 5.25
CA CYS A 113 12.77 28.35 6.31
C CYS A 113 12.40 27.13 7.17
N LEU A 114 12.60 25.90 6.68
CA LEU A 114 12.20 24.68 7.38
C LEU A 114 12.77 24.54 8.80
N PRO A 115 14.04 24.88 9.10
CA PRO A 115 14.58 24.82 10.45
C PRO A 115 13.96 25.84 11.42
N LEU A 116 13.30 26.89 10.91
CA LEU A 116 12.63 27.91 11.70
C LEU A 116 11.19 27.53 12.07
N VAL A 117 10.64 26.47 11.45
CA VAL A 117 9.28 26.02 11.71
C VAL A 117 9.22 25.38 13.12
N PRO A 118 8.32 25.84 14.00
CA PRO A 118 8.16 25.24 15.32
C PRO A 118 7.90 23.73 15.25
N SER A 119 8.49 22.99 16.20
CA SER A 119 8.42 21.52 16.21
C SER A 119 7.00 20.96 16.24
N PHE A 120 6.05 21.64 16.88
CA PHE A 120 4.65 21.20 16.92
C PHE A 120 3.98 21.24 15.53
N VAL A 121 4.34 22.22 14.69
CA VAL A 121 3.83 22.31 13.31
C VAL A 121 4.46 21.21 12.46
N MET A 122 5.77 21.01 12.58
CA MET A 122 6.48 19.93 11.89
C MET A 122 5.92 18.55 12.28
N ASN A 123 5.68 18.31 13.57
CA ASN A 123 5.09 17.07 14.05
C ASN A 123 3.67 16.85 13.51
N ALA A 124 2.84 17.91 13.45
CA ALA A 124 1.51 17.82 12.86
C ALA A 124 1.56 17.49 11.36
N LEU A 125 2.47 18.11 10.61
CA LEU A 125 2.70 17.80 9.20
C LEU A 125 3.19 16.36 9.01
N ILE A 126 4.19 15.92 9.78
CA ILE A 126 4.74 14.57 9.74
C ILE A 126 3.66 13.53 10.04
N ARG A 127 2.86 13.72 11.08
CA ARG A 127 1.73 12.81 11.41
C ARG A 127 0.71 12.74 10.27
N ARG A 128 0.37 13.89 9.67
CA ARG A 128 -0.53 13.95 8.52
C ARG A 128 0.04 13.23 7.30
N LEU A 129 1.35 13.29 7.07
CA LEU A 129 2.02 12.53 6.01
C LEU A 129 2.05 11.03 6.34
N LEU A 130 2.27 10.68 7.61
CA LEU A 130 2.35 9.28 8.03
C LEU A 130 1.06 8.51 7.74
N VAL A 131 -0.10 9.07 8.08
CA VAL A 131 -1.42 8.44 7.84
C VAL A 131 -1.82 8.37 6.36
N THR A 132 -1.05 9.00 5.46
CA THR A 132 -1.34 8.94 4.00
C THR A 132 -0.68 7.76 3.30
N TRP A 133 0.28 7.07 3.94
CA TRP A 133 1.18 6.18 3.21
C TRP A 133 1.67 4.97 4.01
N GLN A 134 0.82 4.35 4.84
CA GLN A 134 1.28 3.27 5.71
C GLN A 134 0.32 2.08 5.85
N HIS A 135 0.96 0.97 6.24
CA HIS A 135 0.44 -0.37 6.44
C HIS A 135 -0.01 -0.52 7.90
N PRO A 136 -1.13 -1.19 8.18
CA PRO A 136 -1.42 -1.62 9.55
C PRO A 136 -0.34 -2.61 10.02
N GLU A 137 0.13 -2.46 11.26
CA GLU A 137 1.07 -3.40 11.87
C GLU A 137 0.46 -4.79 12.05
N ASN A 138 1.27 -5.83 11.83
CA ASN A 138 0.82 -7.22 12.00
C ASN A 138 0.35 -7.51 13.44
N ALA A 139 0.94 -6.81 14.41
CA ALA A 139 0.60 -6.95 15.82
C ALA A 139 -0.89 -6.73 16.11
N LEU A 140 -1.61 -5.92 15.30
CA LEU A 140 -3.07 -5.74 15.48
C LEU A 140 -3.80 -7.09 15.44
N PHE A 141 -3.42 -7.93 14.49
CA PHE A 141 -4.03 -9.24 14.27
C PHE A 141 -3.58 -10.25 15.33
N ASP A 142 -2.32 -10.19 15.77
CA ASP A 142 -1.81 -10.99 16.88
C ASP A 142 -2.55 -10.67 18.20
N ASP A 143 -2.94 -9.41 18.38
CA ASP A 143 -3.69 -8.93 19.55
C ASP A 143 -5.21 -9.18 19.46
N GLY A 144 -5.69 -9.69 18.32
CA GLY A 144 -7.06 -10.18 18.13
C GLY A 144 -7.96 -9.34 17.22
N ALA A 145 -7.44 -8.33 16.51
CA ALA A 145 -8.21 -7.65 15.47
C ALA A 145 -8.58 -8.62 14.34
N ILE A 146 -9.78 -8.47 13.77
CA ILE A 146 -10.26 -9.36 12.70
C ILE A 146 -10.37 -8.62 11.37
N LEU A 147 -10.36 -9.37 10.27
CA LEU A 147 -10.63 -8.85 8.94
C LEU A 147 -12.05 -9.23 8.50
N VAL A 148 -12.82 -8.24 8.09
CA VAL A 148 -14.15 -8.43 7.50
C VAL A 148 -14.17 -7.92 6.06
N ASN A 149 -14.83 -8.65 5.17
CA ASN A 149 -15.02 -8.23 3.78
C ASN A 149 -16.23 -7.29 3.62
N GLN A 150 -16.53 -6.87 2.39
CA GLN A 150 -17.68 -6.00 2.09
C GLN A 150 -19.04 -6.63 2.47
N GLU A 151 -19.11 -7.95 2.64
CA GLU A 151 -20.31 -8.65 3.12
C GLU A 151 -20.41 -8.71 4.65
N GLY A 152 -19.45 -8.13 5.38
CA GLY A 152 -19.40 -8.16 6.85
C GLY A 152 -18.96 -9.50 7.43
N LYS A 153 -18.27 -10.35 6.65
CA LYS A 153 -17.85 -11.70 7.05
C LYS A 153 -16.33 -11.82 7.14
N ARG A 154 -15.84 -12.66 8.06
CA ARG A 154 -14.45 -13.13 8.05
C ARG A 154 -14.22 -14.10 6.89
N PHE A 155 -13.00 -14.12 6.37
CA PHE A 155 -12.66 -14.91 5.16
C PHE A 155 -11.24 -15.48 5.18
N CYS A 156 -10.44 -15.22 6.22
CA CYS A 156 -9.09 -15.75 6.37
C CYS A 156 -8.70 -15.84 7.85
N LYS A 157 -7.51 -16.39 8.12
CA LYS A 157 -6.86 -16.34 9.43
C LYS A 157 -5.89 -15.16 9.45
N GLU A 158 -6.16 -14.19 10.31
CA GLU A 158 -5.53 -12.87 10.27
C GLU A 158 -4.05 -12.86 10.73
N THR A 159 -3.58 -13.92 11.38
CA THR A 159 -2.19 -14.07 11.83
C THR A 159 -1.28 -14.74 10.80
N GLU A 160 -1.81 -15.23 9.68
CA GLU A 160 -1.06 -16.03 8.70
C GLU A 160 -0.63 -15.19 7.49
N TRP A 161 0.63 -14.74 7.49
CA TRP A 161 1.26 -14.11 6.33
C TRP A 161 1.95 -15.18 5.46
N PRO A 162 1.85 -15.14 4.11
CA PRO A 162 1.17 -14.14 3.27
C PRO A 162 -0.28 -14.51 2.89
N ASP A 163 -0.83 -15.59 3.45
CA ASP A 163 -2.12 -16.14 3.04
C ASP A 163 -3.27 -15.14 3.29
N ARG A 164 -3.16 -14.33 4.34
CA ARG A 164 -4.06 -13.20 4.64
C ARG A 164 -4.15 -12.19 3.49
N GLU A 165 -3.02 -11.68 3.01
CA GLU A 165 -2.96 -10.69 1.93
C GLU A 165 -3.49 -11.27 0.62
N ILE A 166 -3.16 -12.53 0.33
CA ILE A 166 -3.68 -13.24 -0.83
C ILE A 166 -5.20 -13.37 -0.73
N ALA A 167 -5.73 -13.68 0.47
CA ALA A 167 -7.16 -13.79 0.68
C ALA A 167 -7.88 -12.45 0.46
N ILE A 168 -7.27 -11.31 0.84
CA ILE A 168 -7.78 -9.96 0.57
C ILE A 168 -7.76 -9.65 -0.93
N ALA A 169 -6.65 -9.97 -1.61
CA ALA A 169 -6.52 -9.76 -3.06
C ALA A 169 -7.57 -10.56 -3.87
N ASN A 170 -8.12 -11.62 -3.28
CA ASN A 170 -9.20 -12.42 -3.86
C ASN A 170 -10.62 -11.98 -3.43
N GLN A 171 -10.77 -11.00 -2.52
CA GLN A 171 -12.08 -10.43 -2.19
C GLN A 171 -12.62 -9.54 -3.33
N PRO A 172 -13.95 -9.40 -3.46
CA PRO A 172 -14.55 -8.41 -4.35
C PRO A 172 -13.99 -7.01 -4.07
N GLY A 173 -13.46 -6.34 -5.10
CA GLY A 173 -12.86 -5.02 -4.96
C GLY A 173 -11.49 -4.99 -4.27
N LYS A 174 -10.89 -6.16 -3.98
CA LYS A 174 -9.51 -6.32 -3.45
C LYS A 174 -9.21 -5.55 -2.16
N HIS A 175 -10.21 -5.41 -1.29
CA HIS A 175 -10.08 -4.74 -0.02
C HIS A 175 -10.82 -5.49 1.09
N ALA A 176 -10.53 -5.10 2.33
CA ALA A 176 -11.19 -5.58 3.53
C ALA A 176 -11.15 -4.47 4.59
N TYR A 177 -11.76 -4.73 5.73
CA TYR A 177 -11.79 -3.82 6.86
C TYR A 177 -11.23 -4.52 8.10
N VAL A 178 -10.37 -3.83 8.85
CA VAL A 178 -9.92 -4.24 10.17
C VAL A 178 -10.95 -3.80 11.19
N LEU A 179 -11.55 -4.75 11.90
CA LEU A 179 -12.47 -4.49 12.99
C LEU A 179 -11.77 -4.71 14.33
N MET A 180 -11.93 -3.73 15.23
CA MET A 180 -11.40 -3.73 16.57
C MET A 180 -12.51 -3.44 17.58
N ASP A 181 -12.43 -4.09 18.74
CA ASP A 181 -13.24 -3.77 19.90
C ASP A 181 -12.68 -2.57 20.69
N GLU A 182 -13.38 -2.18 21.76
CA GLU A 182 -12.99 -1.08 22.64
C GLU A 182 -11.59 -1.32 23.27
N ARG A 183 -11.31 -2.54 23.73
CA ARG A 183 -10.00 -2.91 24.32
C ARG A 183 -8.86 -2.67 23.35
N LEU A 184 -8.99 -3.12 22.10
CA LEU A 184 -7.99 -2.91 21.05
C LEU A 184 -7.89 -1.44 20.67
N THR A 185 -9.04 -0.75 20.57
CA THR A 185 -9.09 0.68 20.29
C THR A 185 -8.29 1.49 21.31
N GLU A 186 -8.47 1.21 22.61
CA GLU A 186 -7.71 1.85 23.69
C GLU A 186 -6.23 1.49 23.64
N ARG A 187 -5.91 0.19 23.45
CA ARG A 187 -4.52 -0.27 23.38
C ARG A 187 -3.74 0.42 22.27
N TYR A 188 -4.30 0.48 21.07
CA TYR A 188 -3.67 1.09 19.88
C TYR A 188 -3.85 2.62 19.80
N SER A 189 -4.24 3.25 20.91
CA SER A 189 -4.30 4.70 21.05
C SER A 189 -3.03 5.32 21.66
N ALA A 190 -2.07 4.51 22.13
CA ALA A 190 -0.83 4.99 22.75
C ALA A 190 0.36 4.03 22.60
N TRP A 191 1.58 4.56 22.72
CA TRP A 191 2.82 3.76 22.73
C TRP A 191 2.75 2.67 23.82
N PRO A 192 3.25 1.43 23.57
CA PRO A 192 4.02 0.99 22.41
C PRO A 192 3.18 0.49 21.21
N HIS A 193 1.86 0.57 21.27
CA HIS A 193 0.97 -0.01 20.25
C HIS A 193 0.46 1.07 19.30
N PHE A 194 0.80 0.95 18.02
CA PHE A 194 0.44 1.90 16.99
C PHE A 194 -0.15 1.15 15.79
N ILE A 195 -1.02 1.83 15.04
CA ILE A 195 -1.60 1.29 13.81
C ILE A 195 -0.54 1.25 12.72
N SER A 196 0.25 2.32 12.61
CA SER A 196 1.30 2.43 11.61
C SER A 196 2.49 3.23 12.14
N THR A 197 3.68 2.94 11.60
CA THR A 197 4.91 3.67 11.96
C THR A 197 5.74 4.04 10.74
N ALA A 198 6.48 5.13 10.86
CA ALA A 198 7.69 5.37 10.09
C ALA A 198 8.84 5.29 11.11
N PRO A 199 9.64 4.20 11.09
CA PRO A 199 10.65 3.98 12.11
C PRO A 199 11.57 5.19 12.28
N LYS A 200 11.78 5.59 13.54
CA LYS A 200 12.56 6.78 13.96
C LYS A 200 11.96 8.13 13.60
N ILE A 201 10.81 8.19 12.95
CA ILE A 201 10.16 9.43 12.51
C ILE A 201 8.88 9.69 13.31
N ALA A 202 7.88 8.80 13.23
CA ALA A 202 6.58 9.01 13.86
C ALA A 202 5.75 7.72 13.96
N TYR A 203 4.73 7.77 14.82
CA TYR A 203 3.73 6.72 15.02
C TYR A 203 2.33 7.31 14.80
N ALA A 204 1.45 6.52 14.21
CA ALA A 204 0.05 6.82 14.02
C ALA A 204 -0.82 5.85 14.82
N TYR A 205 -1.75 6.40 15.57
CA TYR A 205 -2.66 5.68 16.47
C TYR A 205 -4.09 5.74 15.95
N VAL A 206 -5.00 4.98 16.55
CA VAL A 206 -6.43 4.96 16.16
C VAL A 206 -7.01 6.37 16.06
N LYS A 207 -6.76 7.21 17.07
CA LYS A 207 -7.22 8.59 17.10
C LYS A 207 -6.70 9.44 15.93
N ASP A 208 -5.46 9.21 15.48
CA ASP A 208 -4.90 9.94 14.34
C ASP A 208 -5.67 9.59 13.06
N TYR A 209 -6.00 8.31 12.86
CA TYR A 209 -6.81 7.86 11.72
C TYR A 209 -8.23 8.41 11.77
N LEU A 210 -8.91 8.35 12.92
CA LEU A 210 -10.27 8.89 13.08
C LEU A 210 -10.34 10.40 12.77
N GLN A 211 -9.29 11.15 13.09
CA GLN A 211 -9.25 12.60 12.87
C GLN A 211 -8.78 13.00 11.47
N LEU A 212 -7.74 12.32 10.95
CA LEU A 212 -7.04 12.75 9.75
C LEU A 212 -7.48 11.97 8.50
N ARG A 213 -8.08 10.80 8.69
CA ARG A 213 -8.49 9.86 7.65
C ARG A 213 -9.90 9.27 7.91
N PRO A 214 -10.95 10.09 8.08
CA PRO A 214 -12.32 9.61 8.27
C PRO A 214 -12.84 8.82 7.05
N ASP A 215 -12.17 8.92 5.90
CA ASP A 215 -12.40 8.11 4.71
C ASP A 215 -12.04 6.63 4.92
N VAL A 216 -11.02 6.33 5.73
CA VAL A 216 -10.62 4.94 6.05
C VAL A 216 -10.76 4.59 7.53
N ALA A 217 -11.28 5.47 8.38
CA ALA A 217 -11.50 5.16 9.79
C ALA A 217 -12.87 5.63 10.30
N ALA A 218 -13.51 4.79 11.09
CA ALA A 218 -14.78 5.07 11.74
C ALA A 218 -14.79 4.43 13.13
N SER A 219 -15.43 5.11 14.09
CA SER A 219 -15.75 4.55 15.40
C SER A 219 -17.22 4.81 15.78
N GLY A 220 -17.72 4.03 16.72
CA GLY A 220 -19.07 4.13 17.30
C GLY A 220 -19.65 2.74 17.57
N SER A 221 -20.98 2.64 17.65
CA SER A 221 -21.65 1.34 17.75
C SER A 221 -21.44 0.49 16.49
N LEU A 222 -21.66 -0.83 16.60
CA LEU A 222 -21.43 -1.76 15.49
C LEU A 222 -22.27 -1.39 14.24
N ASP A 223 -23.51 -0.95 14.43
CA ASP A 223 -24.39 -0.50 13.35
C ASP A 223 -23.90 0.81 12.72
N GLU A 224 -23.38 1.73 13.52
CA GLU A 224 -22.87 3.01 13.02
C GLU A 224 -21.62 2.82 12.16
N VAL A 225 -20.69 1.97 12.59
CA VAL A 225 -19.50 1.66 11.79
C VAL A 225 -19.85 0.87 10.53
N ALA A 226 -20.82 -0.05 10.60
CA ALA A 226 -21.34 -0.78 9.45
C ALA A 226 -21.96 0.18 8.42
N ALA A 227 -22.85 1.07 8.87
CA ALA A 227 -23.51 2.05 8.01
C ALA A 227 -22.50 3.00 7.33
N LYS A 228 -21.47 3.47 8.05
CA LYS A 228 -20.41 4.34 7.51
C LYS A 228 -19.60 3.70 6.38
N ARG A 229 -19.61 2.37 6.24
CA ARG A 229 -18.88 1.62 5.21
C ARG A 229 -19.79 0.75 4.32
N ASN A 230 -21.11 0.93 4.43
CA ASN A 230 -22.10 0.14 3.70
C ASN A 230 -21.92 -1.38 3.89
N LEU A 231 -21.59 -1.81 5.11
CA LEU A 231 -21.51 -3.21 5.48
C LEU A 231 -22.90 -3.71 5.94
N PRO A 232 -23.29 -4.96 5.63
CA PRO A 232 -24.53 -5.54 6.14
C PRO A 232 -24.46 -5.72 7.67
N ALA A 233 -25.26 -4.94 8.41
CA ALA A 233 -25.21 -4.90 9.88
C ALA A 233 -25.49 -6.27 10.52
N GLU A 234 -26.48 -7.03 10.02
CA GLU A 234 -26.79 -8.36 10.52
C GLU A 234 -25.64 -9.35 10.35
N ALA A 235 -24.98 -9.34 9.18
CA ALA A 235 -23.84 -10.21 8.91
C ALA A 235 -22.64 -9.83 9.79
N LEU A 236 -22.40 -8.53 9.98
CA LEU A 236 -21.31 -8.05 10.84
C LEU A 236 -21.55 -8.42 12.31
N ARG A 237 -22.78 -8.30 12.81
CA ARG A 237 -23.18 -8.76 14.16
C ARG A 237 -22.91 -10.24 14.35
N ALA A 238 -23.37 -11.08 13.41
CA ALA A 238 -23.12 -12.52 13.45
C ALA A 238 -21.61 -12.85 13.44
N THR A 239 -20.82 -12.09 12.67
CA THR A 239 -19.35 -12.22 12.66
C THR A 239 -18.73 -11.89 14.01
N VAL A 240 -19.18 -10.81 14.66
CA VAL A 240 -18.71 -10.41 15.98
C VAL A 240 -19.08 -11.44 17.04
N GLU A 241 -20.33 -11.93 17.04
CA GLU A 241 -20.81 -12.97 17.96
C GLU A 241 -20.01 -14.28 17.84
N ALA A 242 -19.54 -14.60 16.64
CA ALA A 242 -18.69 -15.76 16.36
C ALA A 242 -17.19 -15.51 16.60
N SER A 243 -16.80 -14.31 17.04
CA SER A 243 -15.41 -13.91 17.28
C SER A 243 -15.11 -13.75 18.77
N ASP A 244 -13.84 -13.49 19.09
CA ASP A 244 -13.41 -13.19 20.46
C ASP A 244 -13.54 -11.69 20.83
N LEU A 245 -13.96 -10.85 19.88
CA LEU A 245 -14.15 -9.42 20.10
C LEU A 245 -15.37 -9.13 20.98
N LYS A 246 -15.26 -8.15 21.89
CA LYS A 246 -16.33 -7.84 22.85
C LYS A 246 -16.43 -6.34 23.14
N GLY A 247 -17.64 -5.85 23.34
CA GLY A 247 -17.91 -4.48 23.77
C GLY A 247 -19.04 -3.84 22.98
N ASP A 248 -19.31 -2.57 23.30
CA ASP A 248 -20.37 -1.79 22.65
C ASP A 248 -19.81 -0.72 21.71
N GLU A 249 -18.53 -0.37 21.86
CA GLU A 249 -17.78 0.56 21.02
C GLU A 249 -16.82 -0.18 20.09
N TRP A 250 -16.86 0.19 18.82
CA TRP A 250 -16.14 -0.49 17.74
C TRP A 250 -15.34 0.52 16.94
N THR A 251 -14.16 0.11 16.49
CA THR A 251 -13.37 0.85 15.50
C THR A 251 -13.20 0.00 14.25
N LEU A 252 -13.52 0.60 13.10
CA LEU A 252 -13.36 0.01 11.79
C LEU A 252 -12.32 0.81 11.00
N LEU A 253 -11.26 0.15 10.54
CA LEU A 253 -10.23 0.72 9.67
C LEU A 253 -10.29 0.07 8.29
N GLY A 254 -10.21 0.86 7.23
CA GLY A 254 -10.31 0.45 5.83
C GLY A 254 -11.37 1.23 5.04
N PRO A 255 -11.44 0.99 3.71
CA PRO A 255 -10.65 -0.01 3.00
C PRO A 255 -9.15 0.33 2.91
#